data_AF-A0A955YTH1-F1
#
_entry.id   AF-A0A955YTH1-F1
#
_cell.length_a   1.000
_cell.length_b   1.000
_cell.length_c   1.000
_cell.angle_alpha   90.00
_cell.angle_beta   90.00
_cell.angle_gamma   90.00
#
_symmetry.space_group_name_H-M   'P 1'
#
loop_
_entity.id
_entity.type
_entity.pdbx_description
1 polymer ?
#
loop_
_entity_poly.entity_id
_entity_poly.type
_entity_poly.pdbx_seq_one_letter_code
_entity_poly.pdbx_strand_id
1 'polypeptide(L)'
;MIVANVETSFPMTFSRLLGPFFLITWTLLAFGCTDEAKPNSDSGTDGGGLGMDGSTDMDGGAADGDAGDGGDAGSDGGDVLPPRKPTVFLIDDSDAGPQFKAAFEAAGMTVTEAGNYYDWDGVTPALGDHDVAVLLQGKSYSSDIAEAMDDALVAYVEGGGVLIRTEWGLYNARNGADVDIDLMFPVKYDSGYDYVATWNVVETNHPFLAGVTAPFSSDAGYSETVLEADATLIMKSDDNNPLLTTKQFGKGHVVHVNHDMTYTISTVEPQILKIFVNIAHWSTSK
;
A
#
# COMPACT_ATOMS: atom_id res chain seq x y z
N MET A 1 3.29 58.91 22.62
CA MET A 1 2.02 59.28 21.95
C MET A 1 1.30 57.98 21.64
N ILE A 2 -0.01 58.00 21.82
CA ILE A 2 -0.88 56.89 22.21
C ILE A 2 -1.15 55.87 21.08
N VAL A 3 -1.31 54.62 21.55
CA VAL A 3 -1.83 53.37 20.96
C VAL A 3 -3.01 53.55 20.00
N ALA A 4 -3.10 52.69 18.97
CA ALA A 4 -4.38 52.21 18.44
C ALA A 4 -4.23 50.80 17.84
N ASN A 5 -4.64 49.80 18.62
CA ASN A 5 -5.10 48.49 18.12
C ASN A 5 -6.52 48.67 17.57
N VAL A 6 -6.82 48.04 16.44
CA VAL A 6 -8.20 47.83 15.97
C VAL A 6 -8.39 46.34 15.78
N GLU A 7 -9.04 45.73 16.77
CA GLU A 7 -9.68 44.43 16.66
C GLU A 7 -10.94 44.57 15.80
N THR A 8 -11.14 43.65 14.86
CA THR A 8 -12.43 43.47 14.19
C THR A 8 -12.98 42.09 14.57
N SER A 9 -14.00 42.11 15.42
CA SER A 9 -14.78 40.95 15.83
C SER A 9 -16.02 40.84 14.92
N PHE A 10 -16.18 39.69 14.27
CA PHE A 10 -17.41 39.31 13.58
C PHE A 10 -18.25 38.41 14.50
N PRO A 11 -19.52 38.73 14.79
CA PRO A 11 -20.43 37.76 15.39
C PRO A 11 -21.12 36.94 14.30
N MET A 12 -20.80 35.65 14.21
CA MET A 12 -21.67 34.68 13.51
C MET A 12 -22.64 34.05 14.51
N THR A 13 -23.89 34.48 14.44
CA THR A 13 -25.04 33.82 15.07
C THR A 13 -25.48 32.64 14.21
N PHE A 14 -25.28 31.41 14.70
CA PHE A 14 -25.90 30.21 14.14
C PHE A 14 -27.34 30.09 14.63
N SER A 15 -28.30 30.32 13.74
CA SER A 15 -29.71 29.98 14.00
C SER A 15 -29.99 28.57 13.45
N ARG A 16 -30.35 27.65 14.35
CA ARG A 16 -30.87 26.32 14.01
C ARG A 16 -32.28 26.47 13.43
N LEU A 17 -32.50 25.99 12.21
CA LEU A 17 -33.82 25.60 11.75
C LEU A 17 -33.79 24.19 11.15
N LEU A 18 -34.59 23.33 11.74
CA LEU A 18 -34.97 21.99 11.27
C LEU A 18 -35.88 22.11 10.06
N GLY A 19 -35.70 21.26 9.04
CA GLY A 19 -36.65 21.08 7.95
C GLY A 19 -36.15 20.05 6.90
N PRO A 20 -37.05 19.30 6.24
CA PRO A 20 -36.88 17.85 6.11
C PRO A 20 -36.55 17.33 4.70
N PHE A 21 -36.02 16.10 4.68
CA PHE A 21 -36.17 15.03 3.67
C PHE A 21 -36.35 15.45 2.20
N PHE A 22 -35.31 15.23 1.39
CA PHE A 22 -35.45 14.89 -0.02
C PHE A 22 -34.87 13.50 -0.28
N LEU A 23 -35.75 12.53 -0.58
CA LEU A 23 -35.38 11.30 -1.27
C LEU A 23 -34.98 11.68 -2.70
N ILE A 24 -33.76 11.35 -3.10
CA ILE A 24 -33.36 11.31 -4.51
C ILE A 24 -33.35 9.85 -4.92
N THR A 25 -34.40 9.43 -5.64
CA THR A 25 -34.46 8.16 -6.35
C THR A 25 -33.73 8.29 -7.68
N TRP A 26 -32.63 7.57 -7.86
CA TRP A 26 -32.01 7.41 -9.18
C TRP A 26 -32.85 6.45 -10.03
N THR A 27 -33.36 6.96 -11.14
CA THR A 27 -34.02 6.16 -12.18
C THR A 27 -32.96 5.69 -13.17
N LEU A 28 -32.80 4.37 -13.25
CA LEU A 28 -31.93 3.68 -14.21
C LEU A 28 -32.52 3.85 -15.63
N LEU A 29 -31.86 4.62 -16.48
CA LEU A 29 -32.19 4.73 -17.90
C LEU A 29 -31.41 3.67 -18.67
N ALA A 30 -32.09 2.56 -18.96
CA ALA A 30 -31.64 1.56 -19.91
C ALA A 30 -31.81 2.12 -21.34
N PHE A 31 -30.70 2.28 -22.08
CA PHE A 31 -30.74 2.45 -23.52
C PHE A 31 -30.66 1.07 -24.20
N GLY A 32 -31.72 0.77 -24.95
CA GLY A 32 -31.87 -0.42 -25.76
C GLY A 32 -31.10 -0.36 -27.07
N CYS A 33 -30.89 -1.58 -27.59
CA CYS A 33 -30.23 -1.97 -28.83
C CYS A 33 -30.72 -1.25 -30.09
N THR A 34 -29.82 -1.20 -31.09
CA THR A 34 -30.19 -1.56 -32.47
C THR A 34 -29.13 -2.49 -33.06
N ASP A 35 -29.61 -3.58 -33.68
CA ASP A 35 -28.94 -4.52 -34.59
C ASP A 35 -28.33 -3.75 -35.80
N GLU A 36 -27.52 -4.26 -36.74
CA GLU A 36 -27.44 -5.57 -37.39
C GLU A 36 -26.29 -5.49 -38.42
N ALA A 37 -25.45 -6.54 -38.56
CA ALA A 37 -24.90 -7.03 -39.84
C ALA A 37 -23.91 -8.20 -39.63
N LYS A 38 -24.37 -9.41 -39.97
CA LYS A 38 -23.57 -10.61 -40.33
C LYS A 38 -23.42 -10.65 -41.88
N PRO A 39 -22.85 -11.69 -42.54
CA PRO A 39 -21.89 -12.76 -42.15
C PRO A 39 -20.70 -12.92 -43.13
N ASN A 40 -19.71 -13.76 -42.81
CA ASN A 40 -19.04 -14.64 -43.79
C ASN A 40 -18.39 -15.83 -43.04
N SER A 41 -18.99 -17.03 -43.09
CA SER A 41 -18.58 -18.21 -43.90
C SER A 41 -17.18 -18.73 -43.52
N ASP A 42 -17.05 -19.71 -42.62
CA ASP A 42 -17.27 -21.16 -42.78
C ASP A 42 -16.13 -21.90 -43.53
N SER A 43 -15.61 -22.94 -42.86
CA SER A 43 -15.31 -24.30 -43.37
C SER A 43 -13.96 -24.91 -42.94
N GLY A 44 -14.04 -26.12 -42.37
CA GLY A 44 -12.96 -27.13 -42.34
C GLY A 44 -12.62 -27.68 -40.95
N THR A 45 -13.45 -28.53 -40.32
CA THR A 45 -13.49 -30.02 -40.36
C THR A 45 -12.24 -30.76 -39.85
N ASP A 46 -12.42 -31.39 -38.69
CA ASP A 46 -12.26 -32.83 -38.34
C ASP A 46 -11.08 -33.67 -38.84
N GLY A 47 -10.57 -34.47 -37.89
CA GLY A 47 -9.79 -35.70 -38.08
C GLY A 47 -8.68 -35.79 -37.04
N GLY A 48 -8.73 -36.61 -36.00
CA GLY A 48 -8.97 -38.06 -36.03
C GLY A 48 -7.62 -38.76 -35.88
N GLY A 49 -7.37 -39.47 -34.77
CA GLY A 49 -6.09 -40.13 -34.53
C GLY A 49 -6.00 -40.89 -33.22
N LEU A 50 -6.83 -41.94 -33.09
CA LEU A 50 -6.65 -43.02 -32.12
C LEU A 50 -5.58 -43.99 -32.65
N GLY A 51 -4.61 -44.35 -31.80
CA GLY A 51 -3.86 -45.62 -31.84
C GLY A 51 -3.67 -46.03 -30.37
N MET A 52 -4.16 -47.16 -29.86
CA MET A 52 -3.81 -48.55 -30.18
C MET A 52 -2.29 -48.72 -30.31
N ASP A 53 -1.64 -49.74 -29.79
CA ASP A 53 -1.86 -50.84 -28.85
C ASP A 53 -0.45 -51.44 -28.73
N GLY A 54 -0.10 -52.12 -27.64
CA GLY A 54 1.27 -52.59 -27.50
C GLY A 54 1.59 -53.25 -26.18
N SER A 55 0.81 -54.27 -25.85
CA SER A 55 1.17 -55.30 -24.88
C SER A 55 2.44 -56.02 -25.31
N THR A 56 3.41 -56.13 -24.40
CA THR A 56 4.22 -57.35 -24.29
C THR A 56 4.43 -57.67 -22.82
N ASP A 57 3.74 -58.70 -22.38
CA ASP A 57 4.14 -59.57 -21.28
C ASP A 57 5.60 -60.01 -21.46
N MET A 58 6.35 -60.07 -20.37
CA MET A 58 7.28 -61.18 -20.13
C MET A 58 7.34 -61.51 -18.64
N ASP A 59 7.23 -62.81 -18.44
CA ASP A 59 7.26 -63.60 -17.22
C ASP A 59 8.51 -63.39 -16.34
N GLY A 60 8.30 -63.67 -15.05
CA GLY A 60 9.05 -64.76 -14.41
C GLY A 60 10.24 -64.37 -13.55
N GLY A 61 10.07 -64.49 -12.23
CA GLY A 61 11.20 -64.50 -11.29
C GLY A 61 10.78 -64.47 -9.82
N ALA A 62 10.42 -65.63 -9.28
CA ALA A 62 10.56 -65.94 -7.86
C ALA A 62 12.06 -65.91 -7.48
N ALA A 63 12.55 -65.78 -6.24
CA ALA A 63 12.04 -65.80 -4.89
C ALA A 63 13.09 -65.09 -3.99
N ASP A 64 12.88 -65.16 -2.68
CA ASP A 64 13.86 -64.93 -1.60
C ASP A 64 14.08 -63.43 -1.27
N GLY A 65 13.63 -62.89 -0.14
CA GLY A 65 13.75 -63.43 1.20
C GLY A 65 14.78 -62.58 1.94
N ASP A 66 14.36 -61.46 2.54
CA ASP A 66 15.09 -60.89 3.67
C ASP A 66 14.16 -60.14 4.61
N ALA A 67 14.28 -60.47 5.88
CA ALA A 67 13.57 -59.88 6.99
C ALA A 67 14.50 -58.83 7.60
N GLY A 68 14.09 -57.57 7.61
CA GLY A 68 14.94 -56.55 8.22
C GLY A 68 14.35 -55.16 8.21
N ASP A 69 13.85 -54.79 9.38
CA ASP A 69 14.12 -53.51 10.03
C ASP A 69 13.23 -52.29 9.70
N GLY A 70 12.87 -51.60 10.78
CA GLY A 70 12.59 -50.16 10.76
C GLY A 70 11.27 -49.73 10.17
N GLY A 71 10.16 -50.00 10.87
CA GLY A 71 9.00 -49.13 10.81
C GLY A 71 9.34 -47.77 11.42
N ASP A 72 10.13 -46.96 10.72
CA ASP A 72 10.15 -45.52 10.94
C ASP A 72 8.92 -44.98 10.24
N ALA A 73 7.89 -44.69 11.04
CA ALA A 73 6.75 -43.93 10.59
C ALA A 73 7.31 -42.60 10.11
N GLY A 74 7.47 -42.48 8.79
CA GLY A 74 7.90 -41.27 8.12
C GLY A 74 7.12 -40.10 8.70
N SER A 75 7.81 -39.33 9.53
CA SER A 75 7.53 -37.92 9.70
C SER A 75 7.64 -37.36 8.30
N ASP A 76 6.49 -37.22 7.66
CA ASP A 76 6.19 -36.21 6.68
C ASP A 76 6.64 -34.86 7.25
N GLY A 77 7.96 -34.65 7.19
CA GLY A 77 8.57 -33.34 7.21
C GLY A 77 7.97 -32.63 6.01
N GLY A 78 6.79 -32.05 6.22
CA GLY A 78 6.17 -31.16 5.28
C GLY A 78 7.25 -30.15 4.94
N ASP A 79 7.68 -30.17 3.70
CA ASP A 79 8.54 -29.14 3.14
C ASP A 79 7.86 -27.82 3.47
N VAL A 80 8.32 -27.17 4.54
CA VAL A 80 7.95 -25.81 4.85
C VAL A 80 8.61 -25.03 3.75
N LEU A 81 7.87 -24.78 2.66
CA LEU A 81 8.30 -23.91 1.59
C LEU A 81 8.84 -22.65 2.27
N PRO A 82 10.04 -22.18 1.87
CA PRO A 82 10.59 -20.98 2.45
C PRO A 82 9.55 -19.85 2.33
N PRO A 83 9.41 -19.00 3.37
CA PRO A 83 8.42 -17.93 3.34
C PRO A 83 8.62 -17.11 2.06
N ARG A 84 7.55 -16.97 1.27
CA ARG A 84 7.62 -16.25 0.00
C ARG A 84 8.10 -14.82 0.27
N LYS A 85 8.95 -14.32 -0.61
CA LYS A 85 9.41 -12.94 -0.52
C LYS A 85 8.26 -12.00 -0.92
N PRO A 86 8.08 -10.87 -0.21
CA PRO A 86 7.06 -9.90 -0.58
C PRO A 86 7.27 -9.33 -1.98
N THR A 87 6.18 -9.00 -2.66
CA THR A 87 6.16 -8.21 -3.89
C THR A 87 5.73 -6.77 -3.59
N VAL A 88 6.42 -5.80 -4.19
CA VAL A 88 6.23 -4.36 -3.92
C VAL A 88 5.77 -3.65 -5.19
N PHE A 89 4.72 -2.84 -5.08
CA PHE A 89 4.31 -1.88 -6.10
C PHE A 89 4.78 -0.49 -5.69
N LEU A 90 5.69 0.11 -6.45
CA LEU A 90 6.32 1.39 -6.11
C LEU A 90 5.84 2.49 -7.06
N ILE A 91 5.20 3.49 -6.48
CA ILE A 91 4.75 4.72 -7.14
C ILE A 91 5.58 5.85 -6.54
N ASP A 92 6.36 6.54 -7.35
CA ASP A 92 7.30 7.58 -6.89
C ASP A 92 7.43 8.69 -7.92
N ASP A 93 7.44 9.92 -7.45
CA ASP A 93 7.59 11.14 -8.25
C ASP A 93 8.91 11.90 -7.98
N SER A 94 9.86 11.25 -7.31
CA SER A 94 11.01 11.90 -6.68
C SER A 94 12.34 11.17 -6.92
N ASP A 95 13.41 11.61 -6.23
CA ASP A 95 14.71 10.94 -6.28
C ASP A 95 14.79 9.79 -5.25
N ALA A 96 13.71 9.55 -4.50
CA ALA A 96 13.65 8.55 -3.43
C ALA A 96 13.45 7.14 -3.97
N GLY A 97 12.68 6.97 -5.05
CA GLY A 97 12.30 5.67 -5.62
C GLY A 97 13.48 4.74 -5.87
N PRO A 98 14.59 5.19 -6.51
CA PRO A 98 15.77 4.36 -6.69
C PRO A 98 16.38 3.84 -5.37
N GLN A 99 16.31 4.61 -4.28
CA GLN A 99 16.84 4.20 -2.97
C GLN A 99 15.93 3.16 -2.31
N PHE A 100 14.62 3.36 -2.37
CA PHE A 100 13.64 2.38 -1.86
C PHE A 100 13.66 1.09 -2.66
N LYS A 101 13.69 1.18 -4.00
CA LYS A 101 13.84 0.02 -4.87
C LYS A 101 15.09 -0.78 -4.52
N ALA A 102 16.25 -0.12 -4.42
CA ALA A 102 17.49 -0.79 -4.05
C ALA A 102 17.40 -1.46 -2.66
N ALA A 103 16.75 -0.82 -1.69
CA ALA A 103 16.55 -1.39 -0.36
C ALA A 103 15.64 -2.64 -0.38
N PHE A 104 14.55 -2.62 -1.14
CA PHE A 104 13.65 -3.76 -1.31
C PHE A 104 14.32 -4.91 -2.06
N GLU A 105 15.02 -4.62 -3.16
CA GLU A 105 15.75 -5.62 -3.94
C GLU A 105 16.87 -6.26 -3.12
N ALA A 106 17.58 -5.48 -2.30
CA ALA A 106 18.59 -6.00 -1.36
C ALA A 106 17.98 -6.93 -0.30
N ALA A 107 16.69 -6.77 0.05
CA ALA A 107 15.96 -7.69 0.92
C ALA A 107 15.41 -8.94 0.19
N GLY A 108 15.63 -9.01 -1.14
CA GLY A 108 15.19 -10.10 -2.00
C GLY A 108 13.73 -10.00 -2.44
N MET A 109 13.14 -8.80 -2.40
CA MET A 109 11.79 -8.53 -2.87
C MET A 109 11.77 -8.22 -4.37
N THR A 110 10.65 -8.49 -5.03
CA THR A 110 10.41 -8.04 -6.40
C THR A 110 9.70 -6.70 -6.37
N VAL A 111 10.22 -5.71 -7.10
CA VAL A 111 9.65 -4.36 -7.18
C VAL A 111 9.11 -4.12 -8.59
N THR A 112 7.83 -3.77 -8.68
CA THR A 112 7.22 -3.21 -9.90
C THR A 112 7.10 -1.71 -9.74
N GLU A 113 7.78 -0.95 -10.59
CA GLU A 113 7.68 0.51 -10.62
C GLU A 113 6.51 0.92 -11.51
N ALA A 114 5.58 1.71 -10.97
CA ALA A 114 4.46 2.29 -11.70
C ALA A 114 4.81 3.62 -12.38
N GLY A 115 5.98 4.18 -12.04
CA GLY A 115 6.37 5.53 -12.44
C GLY A 115 5.77 6.60 -11.51
N ASN A 116 5.61 7.80 -12.06
CA ASN A 116 5.03 8.92 -11.32
C ASN A 116 3.55 8.66 -11.05
N TYR A 117 3.07 9.09 -9.89
CA TYR A 117 1.66 8.92 -9.52
C TYR A 117 0.69 9.65 -10.46
N TYR A 118 1.11 10.77 -11.04
CA TYR A 118 0.29 11.55 -11.99
C TYR A 118 0.32 10.97 -13.42
N ASP A 119 1.17 9.97 -13.68
CA ASP A 119 1.26 9.30 -14.98
C ASP A 119 0.62 7.90 -14.98
N TRP A 120 0.48 7.26 -13.80
CA TRP A 120 -0.10 5.93 -13.70
C TRP A 120 -1.64 5.97 -13.86
N ASP A 121 -2.15 5.14 -14.75
CA ASP A 121 -3.57 5.12 -15.15
C ASP A 121 -4.47 4.29 -14.21
N GLY A 122 -3.93 3.76 -13.12
CA GLY A 122 -4.62 2.85 -12.20
C GLY A 122 -4.72 1.41 -12.72
N VAL A 123 -4.17 1.10 -13.89
CA VAL A 123 -4.34 -0.20 -14.57
C VAL A 123 -3.00 -0.86 -14.89
N THR A 124 -2.07 -0.15 -15.54
CA THR A 124 -0.81 -0.70 -16.03
C THR A 124 0.40 0.08 -15.51
N PRO A 125 1.31 -0.55 -14.76
CA PRO A 125 1.28 -1.95 -14.33
C PRO A 125 0.14 -2.26 -13.34
N ALA A 126 -0.24 -3.54 -13.24
CA ALA A 126 -1.33 -3.98 -12.38
C ALA A 126 -0.92 -4.00 -10.91
N LEU A 127 -1.78 -3.46 -10.04
CA LEU A 127 -1.54 -3.35 -8.60
C LEU A 127 -1.87 -4.64 -7.81
N GLY A 128 -2.89 -5.40 -8.25
CA GLY A 128 -3.56 -6.41 -7.41
C GLY A 128 -2.71 -7.60 -6.91
N ASP A 129 -1.61 -7.92 -7.59
CA ASP A 129 -0.75 -9.07 -7.23
C ASP A 129 0.37 -8.70 -6.24
N HIS A 130 0.37 -7.47 -5.74
CA HIS A 130 1.41 -6.94 -4.85
C HIS A 130 1.02 -7.01 -3.36
N ASP A 131 1.97 -7.42 -2.52
CA ASP A 131 1.75 -7.51 -1.06
C ASP A 131 1.66 -6.15 -0.38
N VAL A 132 2.38 -5.18 -0.94
CA VAL A 132 2.44 -3.80 -0.47
C VAL A 132 2.52 -2.84 -1.65
N ALA A 133 1.76 -1.76 -1.56
CA ALA A 133 1.86 -0.59 -2.41
C ALA A 133 2.57 0.53 -1.64
N VAL A 134 3.47 1.24 -2.30
CA VAL A 134 4.22 2.36 -1.75
C VAL A 134 3.96 3.57 -2.63
N LEU A 135 3.29 4.57 -2.08
CA LEU A 135 3.06 5.85 -2.72
C LEU A 135 3.97 6.90 -2.09
N LEU A 136 5.11 7.14 -2.74
CA LEU A 136 6.04 8.19 -2.39
C LEU A 136 5.61 9.47 -3.12
N GLN A 137 4.95 10.36 -2.39
CA GLN A 137 4.74 11.73 -2.83
C GLN A 137 5.89 12.57 -2.27
N GLY A 138 6.70 13.11 -3.17
CA GLY A 138 7.92 13.87 -2.89
C GLY A 138 7.88 15.23 -3.57
N LYS A 139 8.43 15.34 -4.78
CA LYS A 139 8.71 16.66 -5.40
C LYS A 139 7.53 17.29 -6.12
N SER A 140 6.64 16.47 -6.64
CA SER A 140 5.53 16.90 -7.51
C SER A 140 4.20 16.88 -6.77
N TYR A 141 4.22 16.87 -5.43
CA TYR A 141 3.06 16.69 -4.55
C TYR A 141 1.82 17.51 -4.95
N SER A 142 1.98 18.70 -5.52
CA SER A 142 0.84 19.50 -5.98
C SER A 142 0.13 18.97 -7.25
N SER A 143 0.58 17.86 -7.82
CA SER A 143 -0.05 17.24 -9.00
C SER A 143 -1.27 16.45 -8.56
N ASP A 144 -2.33 16.49 -9.35
CA ASP A 144 -3.57 15.78 -9.07
C ASP A 144 -3.37 14.25 -9.14
N ILE A 145 -4.02 13.53 -8.23
CA ILE A 145 -4.18 12.08 -8.34
C ILE A 145 -5.36 11.81 -9.28
N ALA A 146 -5.14 11.02 -10.33
CA ALA A 146 -6.21 10.65 -11.24
C ALA A 146 -7.26 9.77 -10.53
N GLU A 147 -8.55 9.99 -10.83
CA GLU A 147 -9.67 9.22 -10.25
C GLU A 147 -9.47 7.70 -10.37
N ALA A 148 -8.98 7.22 -11.51
CA ALA A 148 -8.72 5.80 -11.72
C ALA A 148 -7.59 5.24 -10.81
N MET A 149 -6.56 6.05 -10.51
CA MET A 149 -5.51 5.67 -9.57
C MET A 149 -6.06 5.65 -8.13
N ASP A 150 -6.86 6.64 -7.77
CA ASP A 150 -7.53 6.72 -6.47
C ASP A 150 -8.40 5.47 -6.23
N ASP A 151 -9.32 5.19 -7.16
CA ASP A 151 -10.17 3.99 -7.15
C ASP A 151 -9.35 2.70 -7.00
N ALA A 152 -8.26 2.56 -7.76
CA ALA A 152 -7.42 1.38 -7.71
C ALA A 152 -6.75 1.19 -6.34
N LEU A 153 -6.25 2.26 -5.72
CA LEU A 153 -5.61 2.19 -4.42
C LEU A 153 -6.61 2.00 -3.28
N VAL A 154 -7.78 2.64 -3.35
CA VAL A 154 -8.89 2.43 -2.42
C VAL A 154 -9.31 0.96 -2.45
N ALA A 155 -9.62 0.42 -3.64
CA ALA A 155 -10.02 -0.97 -3.81
C ALA A 155 -8.93 -1.95 -3.34
N TYR A 156 -7.66 -1.62 -3.58
CA TYR A 156 -6.53 -2.42 -3.13
C TYR A 156 -6.49 -2.53 -1.60
N VAL A 157 -6.59 -1.40 -0.88
CA VAL A 157 -6.59 -1.41 0.58
C VAL A 157 -7.85 -2.09 1.13
N GLU A 158 -9.03 -1.77 0.61
CA GLU A 158 -10.28 -2.43 1.03
C GLU A 158 -10.25 -3.95 0.81
N GLY A 159 -9.58 -4.39 -0.26
CA GLY A 159 -9.36 -5.79 -0.62
C GLY A 159 -8.38 -6.55 0.28
N GLY A 160 -7.61 -5.87 1.13
CA GLY A 160 -6.61 -6.49 2.01
C GLY A 160 -5.17 -6.03 1.78
N GLY A 161 -4.95 -5.13 0.83
CA GLY A 161 -3.65 -4.54 0.52
C GLY A 161 -3.05 -3.75 1.69
N VAL A 162 -1.73 -3.56 1.66
CA VAL A 162 -1.05 -2.61 2.57
C VAL A 162 -0.53 -1.46 1.75
N LEU A 163 -0.93 -0.25 2.10
CA LEU A 163 -0.50 0.98 1.46
C LEU A 163 0.42 1.76 2.40
N ILE A 164 1.60 2.12 1.92
CA ILE A 164 2.48 3.09 2.60
C ILE A 164 2.32 4.45 1.92
N ARG A 165 2.06 5.48 2.73
CA ARG A 165 1.92 6.89 2.33
C ARG A 165 2.97 7.74 3.06
N THR A 166 3.42 8.79 2.39
CA THR A 166 4.39 9.75 2.91
C THR A 166 3.74 11.11 3.23
N GLU A 167 4.52 12.00 3.84
CA GLU A 167 4.06 13.27 4.38
C GLU A 167 3.36 14.18 3.37
N TRP A 168 3.89 14.33 2.16
CA TRP A 168 3.32 15.28 1.20
C TRP A 168 1.88 14.94 0.79
N GLY A 169 1.55 13.64 0.78
CA GLY A 169 0.17 13.24 0.56
C GLY A 169 -0.77 13.74 1.66
N LEU A 170 -0.31 13.80 2.90
CA LEU A 170 -1.08 14.36 4.02
C LEU A 170 -1.14 15.88 3.93
N TYR A 171 -0.02 16.52 3.57
CA TYR A 171 0.03 17.96 3.38
C TYR A 171 -0.94 18.44 2.28
N ASN A 172 -1.11 17.67 1.21
CA ASN A 172 -2.12 17.97 0.20
C ASN A 172 -3.53 17.97 0.78
N ALA A 173 -3.86 16.96 1.58
CA ALA A 173 -5.14 16.82 2.26
C ALA A 173 -5.36 17.80 3.45
N ARG A 174 -4.49 18.80 3.67
CA ARG A 174 -4.55 19.73 4.82
C ARG A 174 -5.85 20.54 4.90
N ASN A 175 -6.52 20.76 3.77
CA ASN A 175 -7.79 21.50 3.70
C ASN A 175 -9.03 20.58 3.65
N GLY A 176 -8.83 19.27 3.86
CA GLY A 176 -9.81 18.23 3.58
C GLY A 176 -9.26 17.24 2.57
N ALA A 177 -9.87 16.06 2.50
CA ALA A 177 -9.56 15.07 1.48
C ALA A 177 -9.94 15.60 0.09
N ASP A 178 -8.99 15.58 -0.84
CA ASP A 178 -9.22 15.93 -2.24
C ASP A 178 -9.60 14.68 -3.07
N VAL A 179 -9.13 13.50 -2.62
CA VAL A 179 -9.40 12.17 -3.18
C VAL A 179 -9.70 11.16 -2.06
N ASP A 180 -10.34 10.03 -2.38
CA ASP A 180 -10.83 9.08 -1.36
C ASP A 180 -9.70 8.41 -0.58
N ILE A 181 -8.54 8.19 -1.19
CA ILE A 181 -7.36 7.66 -0.51
C ILE A 181 -6.84 8.56 0.62
N ASP A 182 -7.14 9.87 0.60
CA ASP A 182 -6.73 10.79 1.66
C ASP A 182 -7.55 10.58 2.95
N LEU A 183 -8.77 10.05 2.84
CA LEU A 183 -9.60 9.68 4.00
C LEU A 183 -9.01 8.51 4.80
N MET A 184 -8.01 7.81 4.25
CA MET A 184 -7.42 6.63 4.88
C MET A 184 -6.21 6.93 5.77
N PHE A 185 -5.76 8.19 5.86
CA PHE A 185 -4.62 8.52 6.70
C PHE A 185 -4.85 8.13 8.18
N PRO A 186 -3.86 7.53 8.87
CA PRO A 186 -3.89 7.29 10.31
C PRO A 186 -3.75 8.56 11.17
N VAL A 187 -3.61 9.73 10.54
CA VAL A 187 -3.37 11.03 11.17
C VAL A 187 -4.15 12.11 10.44
N LYS A 188 -4.34 13.26 11.08
CA LYS A 188 -4.79 14.50 10.43
C LYS A 188 -3.67 15.52 10.42
N TYR A 189 -3.65 16.34 9.38
CA TYR A 189 -2.88 17.57 9.39
C TYR A 189 -3.36 18.49 10.52
N ASP A 190 -2.43 19.12 11.23
CA ASP A 190 -2.75 20.04 12.32
C ASP A 190 -2.52 21.50 11.94
N SER A 191 -1.26 21.92 11.82
CA SER A 191 -0.93 23.34 11.88
C SER A 191 0.24 23.80 11.01
N GLY A 192 1.10 22.89 10.56
CA GLY A 192 2.32 23.29 9.87
C GLY A 192 3.15 22.12 9.37
N TYR A 193 4.40 22.42 9.07
CA TYR A 193 5.46 21.46 8.83
C TYR A 193 6.72 21.97 9.55
N ASP A 194 7.61 21.06 9.87
CA ASP A 194 8.93 21.36 10.42
C ASP A 194 9.97 20.47 9.74
N TYR A 195 11.22 20.61 10.14
CA TYR A 195 12.36 19.88 9.62
C TYR A 195 13.17 19.34 10.78
N VAL A 196 13.90 18.27 10.50
CA VAL A 196 14.77 17.62 11.48
C VAL A 196 13.96 17.05 12.64
N ALA A 197 13.83 15.72 12.68
CA ALA A 197 13.14 15.04 13.77
C ALA A 197 14.02 13.95 14.38
N THR A 198 14.01 13.87 15.71
CA THR A 198 14.43 12.67 16.43
C THR A 198 13.27 11.67 16.44
N TRP A 199 13.46 10.51 15.83
CA TRP A 199 12.48 9.44 15.78
C TRP A 199 12.59 8.57 17.03
N ASN A 200 11.63 8.73 17.94
CA ASN A 200 11.54 7.99 19.19
C ASN A 200 10.51 6.86 19.10
N VAL A 201 10.86 5.70 19.65
CA VAL A 201 9.97 4.52 19.66
C VAL A 201 8.88 4.67 20.72
N VAL A 202 7.64 4.38 20.32
CA VAL A 202 6.49 4.22 21.22
C VAL A 202 6.19 2.74 21.40
N GLU A 203 6.10 1.98 20.30
CA GLU A 203 5.75 0.55 20.31
C GLU A 203 6.99 -0.34 20.06
N THR A 204 7.73 -0.62 21.12
CA THR A 204 9.07 -1.27 21.04
C THR A 204 9.13 -2.64 20.36
N ASN A 205 8.03 -3.40 20.35
CA ASN A 205 7.96 -4.73 19.73
C ASN A 205 7.23 -4.73 18.38
N HIS A 206 6.92 -3.56 17.82
CA HIS A 206 6.20 -3.50 16.55
C HIS A 206 7.06 -4.09 15.42
N PRO A 207 6.52 -4.96 14.53
CA PRO A 207 7.30 -5.61 13.48
C PRO A 207 7.99 -4.61 12.51
N PHE A 208 7.44 -3.41 12.37
CA PHE A 208 8.04 -2.33 11.57
C PHE A 208 9.43 -1.91 12.07
N LEU A 209 9.73 -2.16 13.35
CA LEU A 209 10.97 -1.77 14.00
C LEU A 209 12.01 -2.90 14.08
N ALA A 210 11.77 -4.04 13.44
CA ALA A 210 12.70 -5.16 13.44
C ALA A 210 14.09 -4.74 12.91
N GLY A 211 15.08 -4.72 13.80
CA GLY A 211 16.46 -4.30 13.48
C GLY A 211 16.63 -2.80 13.24
N VAL A 212 15.63 -1.98 13.55
CA VAL A 212 15.75 -0.51 13.55
C VAL A 212 16.44 -0.09 14.85
N THR A 213 17.52 0.69 14.73
CA THR A 213 18.21 1.27 15.89
C THR A 213 17.61 2.64 16.17
N ALA A 214 16.97 2.81 17.33
CA ALA A 214 16.34 4.05 17.75
C ALA A 214 16.83 4.49 19.16
N PRO A 215 16.78 5.78 19.50
CA PRO A 215 16.36 6.87 18.62
C PRO A 215 17.36 7.13 17.49
N PHE A 216 16.87 7.71 16.38
CA PHE A 216 17.71 8.21 15.29
C PHE A 216 17.20 9.58 14.84
N SER A 217 18.08 10.40 14.27
CA SER A 217 17.71 11.68 13.68
C SER A 217 17.54 11.53 12.17
N SER A 218 16.60 12.26 11.60
CA SER A 218 16.50 12.50 10.16
C SER A 218 16.42 14.00 9.93
N ASP A 219 17.11 14.49 8.90
CA ASP A 219 17.11 15.93 8.54
C ASP A 219 15.93 16.30 7.61
N ALA A 220 15.08 15.32 7.32
CA ALA A 220 13.91 15.47 6.48
C ALA A 220 12.85 16.42 7.05
N GLY A 221 12.00 16.92 6.16
CA GLY A 221 10.77 17.61 6.50
C GLY A 221 9.68 16.65 6.94
N TYR A 222 8.76 17.16 7.76
CA TYR A 222 7.59 16.43 8.22
C TYR A 222 6.43 17.41 8.51
N SER A 223 5.18 16.93 8.46
CA SER A 223 3.99 17.73 8.81
C SER A 223 3.71 17.65 10.31
N GLU A 224 3.17 18.71 10.90
CA GLU A 224 2.56 18.65 12.23
C GLU A 224 1.20 17.95 12.15
N THR A 225 1.02 16.93 12.97
CA THR A 225 -0.11 15.99 12.85
C THR A 225 -0.71 15.60 14.17
N VAL A 226 -1.99 15.22 14.11
CA VAL A 226 -2.71 14.61 15.23
C VAL A 226 -3.07 13.18 14.87
N LEU A 227 -2.81 12.24 15.78
CA LEU A 227 -3.18 10.84 15.61
C LEU A 227 -4.71 10.67 15.56
N GLU A 228 -5.19 9.88 14.61
CA GLU A 228 -6.61 9.48 14.58
C GLU A 228 -6.92 8.52 15.74
N ALA A 229 -8.17 8.55 16.23
CA ALA A 229 -8.56 7.81 17.42
C ALA A 229 -8.45 6.28 17.27
N ASP A 230 -8.50 5.77 16.04
CA ASP A 230 -8.40 4.34 15.68
C ASP A 230 -7.05 3.96 15.05
N ALA A 231 -6.08 4.88 15.07
CA ALA A 231 -4.73 4.63 14.60
C ALA A 231 -3.79 4.17 15.72
N THR A 232 -2.75 3.43 15.33
CA THR A 232 -1.64 3.03 16.21
C THR A 232 -0.45 3.94 15.96
N LEU A 233 0.08 4.54 17.03
CA LEU A 233 1.31 5.31 17.02
C LEU A 233 2.51 4.41 17.31
N ILE A 234 3.47 4.34 16.39
CA ILE A 234 4.64 3.46 16.49
C ILE A 234 5.90 4.26 16.83
N MET A 235 6.08 5.42 16.19
CA MET A 235 7.17 6.36 16.47
C MET A 235 6.69 7.81 16.47
N LYS A 236 7.33 8.66 17.25
CA LYS A 236 7.02 10.09 17.40
C LYS A 236 8.28 10.96 17.49
N SER A 237 8.13 12.26 17.24
CA SER A 237 9.20 13.25 17.41
C SER A 237 9.45 13.55 18.91
N ASP A 238 10.50 14.33 19.20
CA ASP A 238 10.77 14.84 20.55
C ASP A 238 9.62 15.72 21.08
N ASP A 239 8.90 16.41 20.20
CA ASP A 239 7.73 17.24 20.53
C ASP A 239 6.42 16.45 20.52
N ASN A 240 6.49 15.12 20.43
CA ASN A 240 5.37 14.18 20.37
C ASN A 240 4.54 14.19 19.08
N ASN A 241 5.03 14.78 18.00
CA ASN A 241 4.38 14.69 16.70
C ASN A 241 4.43 13.22 16.17
N PRO A 242 3.32 12.63 15.71
CA PRO A 242 3.33 11.31 15.08
C PRO A 242 4.23 11.23 13.84
N LEU A 243 5.16 10.26 13.83
CA LEU A 243 6.11 10.07 12.73
C LEU A 243 5.93 8.74 11.99
N LEU A 244 5.57 7.68 12.71
CA LEU A 244 5.21 6.38 12.12
C LEU A 244 3.89 5.92 12.71
N THR A 245 2.89 5.76 11.86
CA THR A 245 1.54 5.40 12.28
C THR A 245 0.92 4.38 11.34
N THR A 246 -0.02 3.59 11.84
CA THR A 246 -0.76 2.62 11.02
C THR A 246 -2.22 2.56 11.45
N LYS A 247 -3.11 2.26 10.51
CA LYS A 247 -4.53 2.10 10.74
C LYS A 247 -5.07 1.01 9.83
N GLN A 248 -5.98 0.18 10.35
CA GLN A 248 -6.72 -0.77 9.53
C GLN A 248 -7.79 -0.01 8.74
N PHE A 249 -7.90 -0.30 7.44
CA PHE A 249 -8.95 0.24 6.58
C PHE A 249 -9.53 -0.89 5.72
N GLY A 250 -10.84 -1.13 5.84
CA GLY A 250 -11.46 -2.32 5.26
C GLY A 250 -10.76 -3.60 5.76
N LYS A 251 -10.30 -4.44 4.82
CA LYS A 251 -9.50 -5.63 5.14
C LYS A 251 -7.99 -5.37 5.17
N GLY A 252 -7.55 -4.22 4.66
CA GLY A 252 -6.15 -3.84 4.53
C GLY A 252 -5.68 -2.88 5.60
N HIS A 253 -4.52 -2.28 5.37
CA HIS A 253 -3.93 -1.30 6.27
C HIS A 253 -3.28 -0.16 5.51
N VAL A 254 -3.32 1.02 6.10
CA VAL A 254 -2.56 2.18 5.67
C VAL A 254 -1.51 2.50 6.72
N VAL A 255 -0.26 2.62 6.26
CA VAL A 255 0.88 3.05 7.06
C VAL A 255 1.28 4.43 6.59
N HIS A 256 1.36 5.38 7.52
CA HIS A 256 1.86 6.72 7.24
C HIS A 256 3.24 6.91 7.87
N VAL A 257 4.18 7.33 7.02
CA VAL A 257 5.54 7.73 7.40
C VAL A 257 5.65 9.23 7.18
N ASN A 258 5.69 9.99 8.27
CA ASN A 258 5.72 11.45 8.26
C ASN A 258 7.14 11.95 7.95
N HIS A 259 7.51 11.86 6.68
CA HIS A 259 8.82 12.21 6.16
C HIS A 259 8.64 12.62 4.70
N ASP A 260 9.23 13.75 4.30
CA ASP A 260 9.11 14.39 2.98
C ASP A 260 9.98 13.72 1.88
N MET A 261 10.42 12.50 2.15
CA MET A 261 11.36 11.71 1.33
C MET A 261 12.61 12.48 0.91
N THR A 262 12.80 12.76 -0.38
CA THR A 262 13.96 13.48 -0.91
C THR A 262 13.62 14.92 -1.29
N TYR A 263 12.64 15.54 -0.63
CA TYR A 263 12.32 16.94 -0.88
C TYR A 263 13.36 17.88 -0.27
N THR A 264 13.69 17.68 1.02
CA THR A 264 14.74 18.45 1.71
C THR A 264 16.11 17.78 1.73
N ILE A 265 16.14 16.45 1.75
CA ILE A 265 17.37 15.66 1.76
C ILE A 265 17.61 14.95 0.42
N SER A 266 18.85 14.55 0.16
CA SER A 266 19.20 13.80 -1.06
C SER A 266 19.34 12.30 -0.83
N THR A 267 19.55 11.87 0.41
CA THR A 267 19.78 10.47 0.78
C THR A 267 18.87 10.11 1.95
N VAL A 268 17.98 9.14 1.76
CA VAL A 268 17.07 8.65 2.79
C VAL A 268 17.86 7.86 3.83
N GLU A 269 17.59 8.07 5.11
CA GLU A 269 18.32 7.42 6.19
C GLU A 269 18.11 5.89 6.15
N PRO A 270 19.15 5.08 6.47
CA PRO A 270 19.03 3.62 6.47
C PRO A 270 17.92 3.09 7.39
N GLN A 271 17.60 3.80 8.48
CA GLN A 271 16.54 3.41 9.39
C GLN A 271 15.15 3.57 8.75
N ILE A 272 14.93 4.63 7.97
CA ILE A 272 13.69 4.85 7.22
C ILE A 272 13.54 3.78 6.13
N LEU A 273 14.58 3.53 5.34
CA LEU A 273 14.58 2.44 4.35
C LEU A 273 14.27 1.07 5.01
N LYS A 274 14.85 0.81 6.18
CA LYS A 274 14.62 -0.43 6.94
C LYS A 274 13.17 -0.55 7.42
N ILE A 275 12.54 0.54 7.84
CA ILE A 275 11.11 0.57 8.23
C ILE A 275 10.24 0.12 7.05
N PHE A 276 10.45 0.67 5.85
CA PHE A 276 9.69 0.26 4.65
C PHE A 276 9.87 -1.22 4.31
N VAL A 277 11.11 -1.72 4.35
CA VAL A 277 11.40 -3.15 4.18
C VAL A 277 10.68 -4.01 5.21
N ASN A 278 10.62 -3.57 6.47
CA ASN A 278 9.93 -4.32 7.53
C ASN A 278 8.41 -4.32 7.34
N ILE A 279 7.83 -3.19 6.89
CA ILE A 279 6.40 -3.12 6.54
C ILE A 279 6.07 -4.09 5.40
N ALA A 280 6.91 -4.15 4.37
CA ALA A 280 6.76 -5.08 3.26
C ALA A 280 6.87 -6.56 3.70
N HIS A 281 7.75 -6.89 4.65
CA HIS A 281 7.75 -8.23 5.22
C HIS A 281 6.49 -8.54 6.02
N TRP A 282 6.07 -7.61 6.88
CA TRP A 282 4.87 -7.76 7.69
C TRP A 282 3.60 -7.96 6.84
N SER A 283 3.53 -7.35 5.66
CA SER A 283 2.37 -7.49 4.76
C SER A 283 2.16 -8.93 4.25
N THR A 284 3.11 -9.85 4.44
CA THR A 284 2.92 -11.27 4.12
C THR A 284 2.43 -12.12 5.30
N SER A 285 2.35 -11.52 6.50
CA SER A 285 2.03 -12.20 7.77
C SER A 285 0.74 -11.72 8.46
N LYS A 286 -0.01 -10.84 7.79
CA LYS A 286 -1.27 -10.25 8.28
C LYS A 286 -2.45 -11.20 8.17
#